data_AF-W3WQE8-F1
#
_entry.id   AF-W3WQE8-F1
#
_cell.length_a   1.000
_cell.length_b   1.000
_cell.length_c   1.000
_cell.angle_alpha   90.00
_cell.angle_beta   90.00
_cell.angle_gamma   90.00
#
_symmetry.space_group_name_H-M   'P 1'
#
loop_
_entity.id
_entity.type
_entity.pdbx_description
1 polymer ?
#
loop_
_entity_poly.entity_id
_entity_poly.type
_entity_poly.pdbx_seq_one_letter_code
_entity_poly.pdbx_strand_id
1 'polypeptide(L)'
;MRPSFWSCILMAGSCVAQGDLAALLGSQDDLSTLLELVGLVDGLAETLSSASNITIVAPTNQAFADVPRDIPEGAAIEFRNDTVAIGALLANHVFKGVYPSHVITDTPTFAQTLLDDTYITAEQPFSNFTGGAYNGLVKNGDDVCVLSGEQTISTVTQADITLGQGITIHKIDTVLSFGAPFQLFTYRAGYRAMNAAVETAQLNIALGLTGDGVQGANISDFTIFVPTDAAFTAIGSVLESADLETVQEVLQYHIIPNNVIFSPSLGNVTVPSLQGTNLTFTVLPDGSAWVNNAKITFPNTILYNGIAHVIDSVLNPEDFDRASLEPAAPASDRLAFPNASPVSSLSFSTTAFAFDTMTYTTTPVLLETVATVATQLSASATATATSTPDGTPSPVATSEGGAFFPAASLALSIAVAIAAFLV
;
A
#
# COMPACT_ATOMS: atom_id res chain seq x y z
N MET A 1 -52.81 5.15 57.07
CA MET A 1 -51.85 5.61 56.04
C MET A 1 -50.48 5.08 56.43
N ARG A 2 -49.94 4.11 55.68
CA ARG A 2 -48.60 3.52 55.88
C ARG A 2 -47.78 3.86 54.63
N PRO A 3 -46.58 4.46 54.73
CA PRO A 3 -45.74 4.64 53.57
C PRO A 3 -44.93 3.37 53.29
N SER A 4 -44.86 3.02 52.01
CA SER A 4 -44.07 1.93 51.45
C SER A 4 -42.63 2.41 51.23
N PHE A 5 -41.67 1.71 51.83
CA PHE A 5 -40.24 1.84 51.52
C PHE A 5 -39.94 1.07 50.23
N TRP A 6 -39.47 1.75 49.19
CA TRP A 6 -38.85 1.13 48.02
C TRP A 6 -37.33 1.33 48.14
N SER A 7 -36.60 0.23 48.27
CA SER A 7 -35.14 0.19 48.22
C SER A 7 -34.64 0.55 46.82
N CYS A 8 -33.89 1.64 46.69
CA CYS A 8 -33.02 1.88 45.54
C CYS A 8 -31.71 1.09 45.76
N ILE A 9 -31.51 0.05 44.95
CA ILE A 9 -30.20 -0.59 44.78
C ILE A 9 -29.34 0.39 43.97
N LEU A 10 -28.31 0.95 44.62
CA LEU A 10 -27.20 1.61 43.95
C LEU A 10 -26.45 0.57 43.13
N MET A 11 -26.61 0.59 41.80
CA MET A 11 -25.59 0.03 40.92
C MET A 11 -24.35 0.91 41.04
N ALA A 12 -23.38 0.46 41.82
CA ALA A 12 -22.01 0.93 41.69
C ALA A 12 -21.51 0.49 40.31
N GLY A 13 -21.54 1.39 39.33
CA GLY A 13 -20.76 1.22 38.12
C GLY A 13 -19.31 1.03 38.53
N SER A 14 -18.73 -0.11 38.19
CA SER A 14 -17.31 -0.35 38.37
C SER A 14 -16.58 0.73 37.59
N CYS A 15 -15.95 1.68 38.27
CA CYS A 15 -14.97 2.55 37.65
C CYS A 15 -13.85 1.63 37.15
N VAL A 16 -13.81 1.37 35.85
CA VAL A 16 -12.66 0.75 35.23
C VAL A 16 -11.49 1.69 35.50
N ALA A 17 -10.43 1.21 36.14
CA ALA A 17 -9.23 2.02 36.34
C ALA A 17 -8.69 2.39 34.95
N GLN A 18 -8.93 3.63 34.55
CA GLN A 18 -8.48 4.17 33.29
C GLN A 18 -6.97 4.39 33.39
N GLY A 19 -6.20 3.84 32.45
CA GLY A 19 -4.76 4.03 32.43
C GLY A 19 -4.40 5.46 32.04
N ASP A 20 -3.31 5.99 32.58
CA ASP A 20 -2.75 7.29 32.23
C ASP A 20 -1.66 7.09 31.16
N LEU A 21 -1.95 7.52 29.92
CA LEU A 21 -1.01 7.38 28.80
C LEU A 21 0.27 8.19 29.05
N ALA A 22 0.18 9.40 29.59
CA ALA A 22 1.34 10.25 29.81
C ALA A 22 2.27 9.63 30.86
N ALA A 23 1.69 9.08 31.95
CA ALA A 23 2.47 8.35 32.95
C ALA A 23 3.11 7.08 32.38
N LEU A 24 2.39 6.33 31.53
CA LEU A 24 2.94 5.14 30.87
C LEU A 24 4.10 5.52 29.94
N LEU A 25 3.93 6.51 29.06
CA LEU A 25 5.01 6.97 28.17
C LEU A 25 6.21 7.49 28.97
N GLY A 26 5.96 8.25 30.05
CA GLY A 26 7.02 8.77 30.93
C GLY A 26 7.78 7.69 31.73
N SER A 27 7.24 6.48 31.82
CA SER A 27 7.94 5.33 32.42
C SER A 27 8.88 4.60 31.46
N GLN A 28 8.86 4.95 30.17
CA GLN A 28 9.63 4.32 29.11
C GLN A 28 10.73 5.28 28.64
N ASP A 29 11.98 4.99 28.98
CA ASP A 29 13.14 5.86 28.66
C ASP A 29 13.30 6.12 27.14
N ASP A 30 12.80 5.21 26.30
CA ASP A 30 12.87 5.26 24.85
C ASP A 30 11.66 5.96 24.18
N LEU A 31 10.68 6.48 24.94
CA LEU A 31 9.48 7.16 24.41
C LEU A 31 9.38 8.64 24.82
N SER A 32 10.45 9.26 25.32
CA SER A 32 10.42 10.66 25.76
C SER A 32 10.05 11.66 24.66
N THR A 33 10.52 11.45 23.42
CA THR A 33 10.16 12.29 22.27
C THR A 33 8.67 12.19 21.95
N LEU A 34 8.10 10.99 22.02
CA LEU A 34 6.67 10.77 21.82
C LEU A 34 5.86 11.50 22.90
N LEU A 35 6.27 11.37 24.16
CA LEU A 35 5.62 12.05 25.28
C LEU A 35 5.61 13.58 25.09
N GLU A 36 6.74 14.16 24.67
CA GLU A 36 6.82 15.59 24.37
C GLU A 36 5.85 16.00 23.27
N LEU A 37 5.82 15.27 22.14
CA LEU A 37 4.92 15.59 21.02
C LEU A 37 3.45 15.46 21.42
N VAL A 38 3.09 14.42 22.17
CA VAL A 38 1.73 14.25 22.72
C VAL A 38 1.37 15.43 23.62
N GLY A 39 2.31 15.91 24.44
CA GLY A 39 2.10 17.06 25.33
C GLY A 39 1.98 18.42 24.61
N LEU A 40 2.35 18.51 23.33
CA LEU A 40 2.16 19.73 22.52
C LEU A 40 0.74 19.85 21.94
N VAL A 41 -0.02 18.74 21.90
CA VAL A 41 -1.39 18.73 21.38
C VAL A 41 -2.36 18.72 22.57
N ASP A 42 -2.97 19.88 22.82
CA ASP A 42 -3.87 20.09 23.95
C ASP A 42 -4.97 19.01 24.04
N GLY A 43 -5.04 18.29 25.16
CA GLY A 43 -6.07 17.29 25.43
C GLY A 43 -5.89 15.95 24.72
N LEU A 44 -4.83 15.75 23.94
CA LEU A 44 -4.62 14.51 23.19
C LEU A 44 -4.35 13.33 24.12
N ALA A 45 -3.50 13.51 25.13
CA ALA A 45 -3.17 12.46 26.10
C ALA A 45 -4.42 11.94 26.82
N GLU A 46 -5.28 12.85 27.28
CA GLU A 46 -6.54 12.55 27.95
C GLU A 46 -7.53 11.88 27.01
N THR A 47 -7.60 12.36 25.76
CA THR A 47 -8.47 11.80 24.72
C THR A 47 -8.08 10.35 24.42
N LEU A 48 -6.78 10.08 24.18
CA LEU A 48 -6.28 8.74 23.91
C LEU A 48 -6.39 7.84 25.14
N SER A 49 -6.13 8.35 26.34
CA SER A 49 -6.33 7.59 27.59
C SER A 49 -7.79 7.23 27.83
N SER A 50 -8.73 8.02 27.31
CA SER A 50 -10.19 7.80 27.38
C SER A 50 -10.74 7.01 26.22
N ALA A 51 -9.92 6.79 25.19
CA ALA A 51 -10.30 5.97 24.06
C ALA A 51 -10.43 4.51 24.49
N SER A 52 -11.17 3.77 23.68
CA SER A 52 -11.24 2.32 23.76
C SER A 52 -11.23 1.77 22.35
N ASN A 53 -10.83 0.51 22.21
CA ASN A 53 -10.73 -0.16 20.94
C ASN A 53 -9.72 0.51 19.97
N ILE A 54 -8.53 0.84 20.46
CA ILE A 54 -7.45 1.42 19.65
C ILE A 54 -6.13 0.67 19.84
N THR A 55 -5.26 0.79 18.84
CA THR A 55 -3.87 0.33 18.92
C THR A 55 -2.95 1.50 18.62
N ILE A 56 -2.07 1.83 19.57
CA ILE A 56 -1.07 2.88 19.41
C ILE A 56 0.23 2.21 18.98
N VAL A 57 0.80 2.63 17.86
CA VAL A 57 2.15 2.23 17.48
C VAL A 57 3.10 3.37 17.83
N ALA A 58 3.83 3.22 18.93
CA ALA A 58 4.64 4.25 19.57
C ALA A 58 6.07 4.25 19.00
N PRO A 59 6.48 5.25 18.19
CA PRO A 59 7.84 5.30 17.68
C PRO A 59 8.82 5.57 18.83
N THR A 60 9.94 4.86 18.81
CA THR A 60 11.03 5.12 19.76
C THR A 60 11.72 6.46 19.49
N ASN A 61 12.47 6.96 20.47
CA ASN A 61 13.33 8.13 20.31
C ASN A 61 14.25 8.03 19.09
N GLN A 62 14.79 6.83 18.83
CA GLN A 62 15.61 6.57 17.65
C GLN A 62 14.79 6.68 16.36
N ALA A 63 13.58 6.12 16.33
CA ALA A 63 12.67 6.26 15.19
C ALA A 63 12.42 7.72 14.83
N PHE A 64 12.18 8.59 15.82
CA PHE A 64 12.02 10.03 15.60
C PHE A 64 13.31 10.72 15.17
N ALA A 65 14.48 10.25 15.62
CA ALA A 65 15.76 10.81 15.21
C ALA A 65 16.10 10.50 13.75
N ASP A 66 15.67 9.33 13.25
CA ASP A 66 15.97 8.84 11.90
C ASP A 66 15.10 9.46 10.81
N VAL A 67 14.03 10.18 11.17
CA VAL A 67 13.15 10.85 10.19
C VAL A 67 13.91 11.97 9.46
N PRO A 68 13.96 11.97 8.11
CA PRO A 68 14.47 13.10 7.33
C PRO A 68 13.73 14.39 7.69
N ARG A 69 14.40 15.55 7.73
CA ARG A 69 13.78 16.81 8.18
C ARG A 69 13.06 17.60 7.09
N ASP A 70 13.29 17.22 5.85
CA ASP A 70 12.75 17.82 4.62
C ASP A 70 11.44 17.18 4.15
N ILE A 71 10.87 16.29 4.97
CA ILE A 71 9.58 15.65 4.74
C ILE A 71 8.58 16.11 5.82
N PRO A 72 7.26 16.00 5.59
CA PRO A 72 6.23 16.49 6.51
C PRO A 72 6.35 15.95 7.93
N GLU A 73 6.66 14.66 8.06
CA GLU A 73 6.90 14.01 9.34
C GLU A 73 8.05 14.70 10.08
N GLY A 74 9.17 14.92 9.37
CA GLY A 74 10.36 15.60 9.90
C GLY A 74 10.10 17.05 10.31
N ALA A 75 9.38 17.79 9.47
CA ALA A 75 9.00 19.17 9.73
C ALA A 75 8.11 19.27 10.99
N ALA A 76 7.14 18.37 11.15
CA ALA A 76 6.29 18.30 12.34
C ALA A 76 7.12 18.01 13.62
N ILE A 77 8.12 17.13 13.52
CA ILE A 77 9.01 16.76 14.64
C ILE A 77 10.00 17.88 15.00
N GLU A 78 10.53 18.59 14.00
CA GLU A 78 11.56 19.63 14.17
C GLU A 78 10.97 20.95 14.66
N PHE A 79 9.95 21.48 13.99
CA PHE A 79 9.48 22.84 14.27
C PHE A 79 8.60 22.93 15.52
N ARG A 80 7.84 21.87 15.83
CA ARG A 80 7.05 21.73 17.06
C ARG A 80 6.08 22.89 17.36
N ASN A 81 5.73 23.66 16.33
CA ASN A 81 4.92 24.86 16.44
C ASN A 81 3.58 24.74 15.70
N ASP A 82 3.41 23.68 14.90
CA ASP A 82 2.18 23.35 14.20
C ASP A 82 1.54 22.14 14.87
N THR A 83 0.58 22.40 15.75
CA THR A 83 -0.13 21.35 16.49
C THR A 83 -1.05 20.53 15.59
N VAL A 84 -1.43 21.04 14.42
CA VAL A 84 -2.20 20.27 13.43
C VAL A 84 -1.28 19.24 12.77
N ALA A 85 -0.08 19.65 12.35
CA ALA A 85 0.91 18.74 11.78
C ALA A 85 1.37 17.66 12.77
N ILE A 86 1.63 18.04 14.02
CA ILE A 86 1.96 17.09 15.09
C ILE A 86 0.77 16.17 15.36
N GLY A 87 -0.44 16.72 15.42
CA GLY A 87 -1.68 15.96 15.56
C GLY A 87 -1.85 14.93 14.44
N ALA A 88 -1.60 15.31 13.19
CA ALA A 88 -1.67 14.44 12.03
C ALA A 88 -0.67 13.29 12.13
N LEU A 89 0.58 13.61 12.50
CA LEU A 89 1.64 12.63 12.71
C LEU A 89 1.22 11.63 13.77
N LEU A 90 0.78 12.09 14.93
CA LEU A 90 0.37 11.22 16.03
C LEU A 90 -0.88 10.42 15.69
N ALA A 91 -1.86 11.00 14.99
CA ALA A 91 -3.08 10.34 14.58
C ALA A 91 -2.81 9.19 13.58
N ASN A 92 -1.79 9.33 12.71
CA ASN A 92 -1.36 8.26 11.82
C ASN A 92 -0.82 7.03 12.59
N HIS A 93 -0.35 7.23 13.82
CA HIS A 93 0.18 6.18 14.69
C HIS A 93 -0.88 5.53 15.59
N VAL A 94 -2.16 5.91 15.46
CA VAL A 94 -3.24 5.32 16.26
C VAL A 94 -4.24 4.63 15.34
N PHE A 95 -4.23 3.31 15.36
CA PHE A 95 -5.18 2.48 14.62
C PHE A 95 -6.55 2.43 15.29
N LYS A 96 -7.59 2.45 14.46
CA LYS A 96 -8.96 2.10 14.82
C LYS A 96 -9.07 0.57 14.94
N GLY A 97 -9.26 0.08 16.16
CA GLY A 97 -9.30 -1.35 16.48
C GLY A 97 -8.13 -1.81 17.36
N VAL A 98 -8.28 -3.01 17.92
CA VAL A 98 -7.30 -3.63 18.81
C VAL A 98 -6.59 -4.77 18.07
N TYR A 99 -5.29 -4.59 17.84
CA TYR A 99 -4.45 -5.49 17.05
C TYR A 99 -3.25 -5.98 17.87
N PRO A 100 -3.45 -6.85 18.87
CA PRO A 100 -2.34 -7.48 19.59
C PRO A 100 -1.51 -8.37 18.65
N SER A 101 -0.24 -8.59 18.98
CA SER A 101 0.71 -9.28 18.10
C SER A 101 0.24 -10.67 17.64
N HIS A 102 -0.52 -11.36 18.49
CA HIS A 102 -1.00 -12.70 18.22
C HIS A 102 -2.11 -12.76 17.15
N VAL A 103 -2.85 -11.68 16.90
CA VAL A 103 -3.87 -11.64 15.83
C VAL A 103 -3.30 -11.22 14.48
N ILE A 104 -2.11 -10.63 14.47
CA ILE A 104 -1.44 -10.21 13.24
C ILE A 104 -0.87 -11.45 12.54
N THR A 105 -1.13 -11.58 11.25
CA THR A 105 -0.77 -12.73 10.41
C THR A 105 0.24 -12.35 9.33
N ASP A 106 0.76 -13.35 8.62
CA ASP A 106 1.57 -13.18 7.41
C ASP A 106 0.78 -12.58 6.23
N THR A 107 -0.54 -12.73 6.23
CA THR A 107 -1.42 -11.94 5.37
C THR A 107 -1.61 -10.55 5.97
N PRO A 108 -1.28 -9.47 5.24
CA PRO A 108 -1.38 -8.12 5.77
C PRO A 108 -2.83 -7.73 6.03
N THR A 109 -3.09 -7.11 7.18
CA THR A 109 -4.36 -6.48 7.51
C THR A 109 -4.21 -4.98 7.38
N PHE A 110 -4.94 -4.36 6.46
CA PHE A 110 -4.96 -2.91 6.31
C PHE A 110 -6.08 -2.32 7.16
N ALA A 111 -5.71 -1.44 8.08
CA ALA A 111 -6.61 -0.84 9.06
C ALA A 111 -6.49 0.68 9.01
N GLN A 112 -7.61 1.33 9.31
CA GLN A 112 -7.65 2.79 9.35
C GLN A 112 -7.04 3.31 10.64
N THR A 113 -6.43 4.49 10.55
CA THR A 113 -5.91 5.24 11.68
C THR A 113 -6.86 6.36 12.08
N LEU A 114 -6.51 7.10 13.12
CA LEU A 114 -7.24 8.31 13.51
C LEU A 114 -6.91 9.52 12.63
N LEU A 115 -5.96 9.40 11.69
CA LEU A 115 -5.63 10.48 10.75
C LEU A 115 -6.77 10.65 9.74
N ASP A 116 -7.67 11.59 9.98
CA ASP A 116 -8.78 11.94 9.09
C ASP A 116 -8.62 13.32 8.45
N ASP A 117 -9.65 13.76 7.73
CA ASP A 117 -9.68 15.01 6.97
C ASP A 117 -9.60 16.28 7.84
N THR A 118 -9.78 16.16 9.17
CA THR A 118 -9.68 17.31 10.09
C THR A 118 -8.25 17.81 10.28
N TYR A 119 -7.26 16.99 9.88
CA TYR A 119 -5.84 17.31 9.95
C TYR A 119 -5.26 17.89 8.65
N ILE A 120 -6.06 18.00 7.59
CA ILE A 120 -5.63 18.51 6.29
C ILE A 120 -5.42 20.02 6.34
N THR A 121 -4.22 20.48 5.99
CA THR A 121 -3.90 21.90 5.83
C THR A 121 -3.39 22.19 4.42
N ALA A 122 -3.23 23.48 4.07
CA ALA A 122 -2.65 23.86 2.79
C ALA A 122 -1.18 23.40 2.66
N GLU A 123 -0.44 23.38 3.78
CA GLU A 123 0.94 22.90 3.84
C GLU A 123 1.05 21.38 3.99
N GLN A 124 -0.02 20.71 4.45
CA GLN A 124 -0.09 19.26 4.64
C GLN A 124 -1.41 18.68 4.11
N PRO A 125 -1.61 18.65 2.77
CA PRO A 125 -2.85 18.19 2.14
C PRO A 125 -3.08 16.66 2.20
N PHE A 126 -2.43 15.98 3.14
CA PHE A 126 -2.24 14.53 3.13
C PHE A 126 -3.40 13.81 3.83
N SER A 127 -3.72 12.59 3.40
CA SER A 127 -4.76 11.72 4.01
C SER A 127 -6.20 12.22 3.91
N ASN A 128 -6.73 12.30 2.69
CA ASN A 128 -8.16 12.50 2.46
C ASN A 128 -8.94 11.18 2.36
N PHE A 129 -8.47 10.09 2.97
CA PHE A 129 -9.21 8.83 2.96
C PHE A 129 -10.52 8.95 3.73
N THR A 130 -11.62 8.42 3.19
CA THR A 130 -12.90 8.40 3.91
C THR A 130 -12.76 7.52 5.14
N GLY A 131 -12.90 8.10 6.33
CA GLY A 131 -12.78 7.38 7.59
C GLY A 131 -11.35 7.21 8.09
N GLY A 132 -10.36 7.85 7.46
CA GLY A 132 -8.98 7.97 7.93
C GLY A 132 -7.97 7.12 7.17
N ALA A 133 -6.70 7.48 7.32
CA ALA A 133 -5.56 6.90 6.61
C ALA A 133 -5.46 5.39 6.82
N TYR A 134 -4.98 4.66 5.81
CA TYR A 134 -4.71 3.23 5.95
C TYR A 134 -3.24 2.98 6.23
N ASN A 135 -2.96 2.05 7.15
CA ASN A 135 -1.66 1.41 7.30
C ASN A 135 -1.87 -0.12 7.41
N GLY A 136 -0.89 -0.90 6.98
CA GLY A 136 -0.91 -2.36 7.03
C GLY A 136 -0.24 -2.89 8.30
N LEU A 137 -0.77 -3.99 8.84
CA LEU A 137 -0.18 -4.77 9.93
C LEU A 137 0.09 -6.18 9.41
N VAL A 138 1.33 -6.66 9.50
CA VAL A 138 1.73 -7.94 8.92
C VAL A 138 2.86 -8.58 9.72
N LYS A 139 2.94 -9.90 9.70
CA LYS A 139 4.11 -10.64 10.18
C LYS A 139 5.13 -10.84 9.07
N ASN A 140 6.38 -10.49 9.35
CA ASN A 140 7.52 -10.84 8.51
C ASN A 140 8.41 -11.81 9.28
N GLY A 141 8.19 -13.11 9.07
CA GLY A 141 8.75 -14.14 9.94
C GLY A 141 8.12 -14.08 11.34
N ASP A 142 8.95 -13.94 12.36
CA ASP A 142 8.49 -13.81 13.75
C ASP A 142 8.20 -12.35 14.15
N ASP A 143 8.65 -11.38 13.33
CA ASP A 143 8.51 -9.95 13.62
C ASP A 143 7.14 -9.43 13.18
N VAL A 144 6.54 -8.57 14.02
CA VAL A 144 5.37 -7.79 13.62
C VAL A 144 5.86 -6.51 12.96
N CYS A 145 5.34 -6.21 11.79
CA CYS A 145 5.67 -5.03 11.01
C CYS A 145 4.42 -4.20 10.71
N VAL A 146 4.61 -2.89 10.62
CA VAL A 146 3.63 -1.93 10.13
C VAL A 146 4.08 -1.45 8.75
N LEU A 147 3.21 -1.55 7.76
CA LEU A 147 3.38 -1.00 6.42
C LEU A 147 2.68 0.35 6.35
N SER A 148 3.42 1.40 6.04
CA SER A 148 2.87 2.77 5.91
C SER A 148 3.12 3.34 4.52
N GLY A 149 2.91 4.64 4.36
CA GLY A 149 3.04 5.36 3.09
C GLY A 149 4.27 4.98 2.26
N GLU A 150 4.06 4.85 0.95
CA GLU A 150 5.07 4.41 -0.02
C GLU A 150 5.78 3.08 0.35
N GLN A 151 5.12 2.20 1.14
CA GLN A 151 5.67 0.91 1.61
C GLN A 151 6.80 1.04 2.62
N THR A 152 6.79 2.11 3.40
CA THR A 152 7.69 2.25 4.55
C THR A 152 7.36 1.18 5.58
N ILE A 153 8.32 0.31 5.88
CA ILE A 153 8.19 -0.75 6.89
C ILE A 153 8.71 -0.25 8.22
N SER A 154 7.93 -0.46 9.27
CA SER A 154 8.31 -0.22 10.65
C SER A 154 8.19 -1.52 11.46
N THR A 155 9.26 -1.93 12.14
CA THR A 155 9.29 -3.16 12.93
C THR A 155 8.86 -2.86 14.35
N VAL A 156 8.00 -3.73 14.91
CA VAL A 156 7.63 -3.67 16.33
C VAL A 156 8.80 -4.16 17.17
N THR A 157 9.37 -3.27 17.98
CA THR A 157 10.49 -3.56 18.88
C THR A 157 10.03 -4.08 20.24
N GLN A 158 8.80 -3.75 20.64
CA GLN A 158 8.16 -4.27 21.84
C GLN A 158 6.64 -4.29 21.63
N ALA A 159 6.04 -5.47 21.69
CA ALA A 159 4.61 -5.63 21.45
C ALA A 159 3.78 -5.68 22.74
N ASP A 160 2.46 -5.50 22.57
CA ASP A 160 1.41 -5.85 23.53
C ASP A 160 1.51 -5.16 24.92
N ILE A 161 1.98 -3.91 24.95
CA ILE A 161 1.90 -3.07 26.14
C ILE A 161 0.43 -2.64 26.32
N THR A 162 -0.19 -3.01 27.43
CA THR A 162 -1.62 -2.71 27.66
C THR A 162 -1.81 -1.44 28.48
N LEU A 163 -2.76 -0.59 28.07
CA LEU A 163 -3.23 0.56 28.86
C LEU A 163 -4.75 0.43 29.07
N GLY A 164 -5.18 0.19 30.31
CA GLY A 164 -6.60 -0.11 30.59
C GLY A 164 -7.09 -1.40 29.91
N GLN A 165 -8.38 -1.48 29.58
CA GLN A 165 -9.00 -2.68 28.98
C GLN A 165 -9.23 -2.58 27.45
N GLY A 166 -8.75 -1.53 26.79
CA GLY A 166 -9.12 -1.27 25.39
C GLY A 166 -8.03 -0.61 24.54
N ILE A 167 -6.82 -0.46 25.05
CA ILE A 167 -5.69 0.15 24.34
C ILE A 167 -4.53 -0.84 24.35
N THR A 168 -4.08 -1.21 23.15
CA THR A 168 -2.84 -1.95 22.93
C THR A 168 -1.78 -1.01 22.39
N ILE A 169 -0.55 -1.13 22.88
CA ILE A 169 0.58 -0.29 22.46
C ILE A 169 1.71 -1.19 21.97
N HIS A 170 2.22 -0.91 20.78
CA HIS A 170 3.40 -1.53 20.21
C HIS A 170 4.47 -0.46 20.02
N LYS A 171 5.68 -0.65 20.54
CA LYS A 171 6.80 0.22 20.21
C LYS A 171 7.34 -0.12 18.83
N ILE A 172 7.70 0.88 18.05
CA ILE A 172 8.19 0.69 16.68
C ILE A 172 9.51 1.41 16.42
N ASP A 173 10.30 0.90 15.48
CA ASP A 173 11.63 1.42 15.12
C ASP A 173 11.62 2.54 14.07
N THR A 174 10.50 2.74 13.38
CA THR A 174 10.37 3.72 12.29
C THR A 174 9.06 4.49 12.42
N VAL A 175 9.10 5.82 12.27
CA VAL A 175 7.88 6.65 12.21
C VAL A 175 7.06 6.28 10.96
N LEU A 176 5.76 6.12 11.12
CA LEU A 176 4.86 5.79 10.01
C LEU A 176 4.78 6.95 9.02
N SER A 177 5.03 6.65 7.75
CA SER A 177 4.98 7.64 6.69
C SER A 177 3.55 7.94 6.25
N PHE A 178 3.28 9.20 5.91
CA PHE A 178 2.07 9.63 5.22
C PHE A 178 2.05 9.17 3.75
N GLY A 179 3.21 8.91 3.16
CA GLY A 179 3.38 8.57 1.75
C GLY A 179 3.60 9.80 0.87
N ALA A 180 3.07 9.77 -0.35
CA ALA A 180 3.24 10.82 -1.35
C ALA A 180 1.97 11.00 -2.19
N PRO A 181 1.81 12.15 -2.88
CA PRO A 181 0.81 12.25 -3.94
C PRO A 181 1.25 11.37 -5.12
N PHE A 182 0.30 10.96 -5.95
CA PHE A 182 0.54 9.96 -7.01
C PHE A 182 1.69 10.34 -7.96
N GLN A 183 1.73 11.60 -8.41
CA GLN A 183 2.77 12.08 -9.32
C GLN A 183 4.16 12.05 -8.66
N LEU A 184 4.28 12.45 -7.39
CA LEU A 184 5.58 12.38 -6.71
C LEU A 184 6.03 10.92 -6.50
N PHE A 185 5.11 10.02 -6.13
CA PHE A 185 5.40 8.59 -6.02
C PHE A 185 5.92 8.01 -7.35
N THR A 186 5.19 8.21 -8.46
CA THR A 186 5.60 7.69 -9.78
C THR A 186 6.94 8.29 -10.24
N TYR A 187 7.20 9.55 -9.89
CA TYR A 187 8.51 10.18 -10.10
C TYR A 187 9.60 9.63 -9.16
N ARG A 188 9.35 9.28 -7.90
CA ARG A 188 10.45 8.76 -7.05
C ARG A 188 10.71 7.28 -7.31
N ALA A 189 9.66 6.50 -7.52
CA ALA A 189 9.71 5.05 -7.71
C ALA A 189 10.16 4.58 -9.10
N GLY A 190 10.37 5.49 -10.05
CA GLY A 190 10.90 5.13 -11.37
C GLY A 190 9.84 4.90 -12.46
N TYR A 191 8.54 5.09 -12.16
CA TYR A 191 7.44 4.93 -13.12
C TYR A 191 7.25 6.19 -13.98
N ARG A 192 8.30 6.59 -14.72
CA ARG A 192 8.35 7.86 -15.46
C ARG A 192 7.35 7.92 -16.59
N ALA A 193 7.09 6.79 -17.27
CA ALA A 193 6.13 6.74 -18.36
C ALA A 193 4.72 7.03 -17.85
N MET A 194 4.31 6.40 -16.75
CA MET A 194 3.01 6.67 -16.14
C MET A 194 2.89 8.13 -15.66
N ASN A 195 3.94 8.65 -15.01
CA ASN A 195 3.98 10.03 -14.56
C ASN A 195 3.77 11.01 -15.74
N ALA A 196 4.53 10.83 -16.82
CA ALA A 196 4.46 11.69 -17.99
C ALA A 196 3.16 11.53 -18.77
N ALA A 197 2.58 10.33 -18.82
CA ALA A 197 1.29 10.07 -19.42
C ALA A 197 0.17 10.83 -18.70
N VAL A 198 0.14 10.79 -17.36
CA VAL A 198 -0.87 11.53 -16.57
C VAL A 198 -0.72 13.04 -16.73
N GLU A 199 0.51 13.55 -16.73
CA GLU A 199 0.78 14.97 -16.96
C GLU A 199 0.31 15.43 -18.36
N THR A 200 0.64 14.64 -19.39
CA THR A 200 0.26 14.93 -20.78
C THR A 200 -1.25 14.83 -20.99
N ALA A 201 -1.89 13.86 -20.35
CA ALA A 201 -3.31 13.64 -20.47
C ALA A 201 -4.15 14.74 -19.83
N GLN A 202 -3.60 15.51 -18.89
CA GLN A 202 -4.31 16.56 -18.16
C GLN A 202 -5.66 16.06 -17.64
N LEU A 203 -5.67 14.84 -17.07
CA LEU A 203 -6.86 14.28 -16.46
C LEU A 203 -7.32 15.31 -15.43
N ASN A 204 -8.53 15.84 -15.59
CA ASN A 204 -9.11 16.87 -14.74
C ASN A 204 -9.50 16.30 -13.36
N ILE A 205 -8.57 15.59 -12.72
CA ILE A 205 -8.65 14.89 -11.45
C ILE A 205 -7.37 15.14 -10.66
N ALA A 206 -7.49 15.32 -9.35
CA ALA A 206 -6.35 15.50 -8.46
C ALA A 206 -6.10 14.20 -7.67
N LEU A 207 -4.94 13.59 -7.91
CA LEU A 207 -4.51 12.32 -7.28
C LEU A 207 -3.59 12.57 -6.09
N GLY A 208 -4.14 13.21 -5.06
CA GLY A 208 -3.44 13.44 -3.78
C GLY A 208 -2.96 14.85 -3.54
N LEU A 209 -3.41 15.80 -4.37
CA LEU A 209 -3.24 17.22 -4.12
C LEU A 209 -4.58 17.81 -3.69
N THR A 210 -4.55 18.61 -2.62
CA THR A 210 -5.70 19.39 -2.14
C THR A 210 -5.27 20.83 -1.87
N GLY A 211 -6.19 21.79 -1.90
CA GLY A 211 -5.94 23.20 -1.59
C GLY A 211 -6.26 24.17 -2.72
N ASP A 212 -6.06 25.47 -2.44
CA ASP A 212 -6.35 26.55 -3.37
C ASP A 212 -5.46 26.46 -4.63
N GLY A 213 -6.08 26.36 -5.80
CA GLY A 213 -5.37 26.27 -7.10
C GLY A 213 -5.22 24.86 -7.67
N VAL A 214 -5.62 23.82 -6.93
CA VAL A 214 -5.72 22.46 -7.49
C VAL A 214 -6.85 22.44 -8.54
N GLN A 215 -6.48 22.08 -9.77
CA GLN A 215 -7.44 21.91 -10.87
C GLN A 215 -7.96 20.47 -10.87
N GLY A 216 -9.26 20.30 -11.13
CA GLY A 216 -9.87 18.98 -11.28
C GLY A 216 -10.62 18.45 -10.06
N ALA A 217 -11.29 17.32 -10.25
CA ALA A 217 -12.04 16.64 -9.19
C ALA A 217 -11.06 15.99 -8.20
N ASN A 218 -11.08 16.43 -6.94
CA ASN A 218 -10.35 15.78 -5.85
C ASN A 218 -11.06 14.47 -5.49
N ILE A 219 -10.36 13.34 -5.63
CA ILE A 219 -10.88 12.03 -5.25
C ILE A 219 -10.24 11.58 -3.93
N SER A 220 -11.05 11.40 -2.90
CA SER A 220 -10.64 11.06 -1.52
C SER A 220 -10.16 9.61 -1.37
N ASP A 221 -10.80 8.72 -2.11
CA ASP A 221 -10.51 7.28 -2.10
C ASP A 221 -10.33 6.82 -3.54
N PHE A 222 -9.20 6.21 -3.87
CA PHE A 222 -9.05 5.53 -5.16
C PHE A 222 -8.08 4.37 -5.10
N THR A 223 -8.21 3.50 -6.09
CA THR A 223 -7.23 2.46 -6.40
C THR A 223 -6.74 2.72 -7.82
N ILE A 224 -5.42 2.90 -8.00
CA ILE A 224 -4.82 3.12 -9.31
C ILE A 224 -3.88 1.97 -9.67
N PHE A 225 -3.94 1.53 -10.92
CA PHE A 225 -3.03 0.56 -11.48
C PHE A 225 -1.93 1.27 -12.25
N VAL A 226 -0.68 0.99 -11.92
CA VAL A 226 0.50 1.71 -12.42
C VAL A 226 1.29 0.79 -13.33
N PRO A 227 1.16 0.91 -14.67
CA PRO A 227 2.00 0.13 -15.56
C PRO A 227 3.47 0.52 -15.39
N THR A 228 4.35 -0.47 -15.46
CA THR A 228 5.80 -0.22 -15.54
C THR A 228 6.16 0.53 -16.82
N ASP A 229 7.32 1.20 -16.83
CA ASP A 229 7.82 1.87 -18.04
C ASP A 229 8.00 0.88 -19.20
N ALA A 230 8.40 -0.36 -18.91
CA ALA A 230 8.49 -1.44 -19.88
C ALA A 230 7.13 -1.79 -20.52
N ALA A 231 6.05 -1.75 -19.74
CA ALA A 231 4.69 -1.96 -20.24
C ALA A 231 4.27 -0.86 -21.23
N PHE A 232 4.57 0.40 -20.92
CA PHE A 232 4.34 1.52 -21.85
C PHE A 232 5.20 1.39 -23.11
N THR A 233 6.49 1.05 -22.97
CA THR A 233 7.37 0.81 -24.11
C THR A 233 6.80 -0.27 -25.02
N ALA A 234 6.29 -1.38 -24.47
CA ALA A 234 5.75 -2.49 -25.25
C ALA A 234 4.55 -2.11 -26.12
N ILE A 235 3.76 -1.11 -25.72
CA ILE A 235 2.63 -0.60 -26.50
C ILE A 235 2.94 0.69 -27.26
N GLY A 236 4.21 1.06 -27.40
CA GLY A 236 4.64 2.35 -27.93
C GLY A 236 4.06 2.70 -29.30
N SER A 237 3.95 1.73 -30.21
CA SER A 237 3.37 1.98 -31.54
C SER A 237 1.90 2.40 -31.49
N VAL A 238 1.16 2.00 -30.46
CA VAL A 238 -0.23 2.42 -30.23
C VAL A 238 -0.23 3.86 -29.73
N LEU A 239 0.63 4.17 -28.77
CA LEU A 239 0.74 5.49 -28.15
C LEU A 239 1.22 6.59 -29.12
N GLU A 240 2.05 6.25 -30.11
CA GLU A 240 2.46 7.19 -31.17
C GLU A 240 1.28 7.66 -32.03
N SER A 241 0.28 6.80 -32.21
CA SER A 241 -0.90 7.07 -33.04
C SER A 241 -2.13 7.51 -32.26
N ALA A 242 -2.10 7.38 -30.93
CA ALA A 242 -3.22 7.69 -30.05
C ALA A 242 -3.42 9.21 -29.94
N ASP A 243 -4.67 9.65 -30.02
CA ASP A 243 -5.03 11.01 -29.69
C ASP A 243 -5.16 11.21 -28.17
N LEU A 244 -5.28 12.47 -27.76
CA LEU A 244 -5.37 12.83 -26.34
C LEU A 244 -6.58 12.18 -25.66
N GLU A 245 -7.72 12.11 -26.35
CA GLU A 245 -8.96 11.54 -25.82
C GLU A 245 -8.79 10.04 -25.52
N THR A 246 -8.17 9.29 -26.43
CA THR A 246 -7.83 7.87 -26.23
C THR A 246 -6.88 7.69 -25.05
N VAL A 247 -5.84 8.53 -24.93
CA VAL A 247 -4.92 8.46 -23.78
C VAL A 247 -5.65 8.75 -22.47
N GLN A 248 -6.53 9.74 -22.45
CA GLN A 248 -7.35 10.06 -21.28
C GLN A 248 -8.28 8.90 -20.90
N GLU A 249 -8.91 8.26 -21.87
CA GLU A 249 -9.79 7.11 -21.66
C GLU A 249 -9.03 5.92 -21.06
N VAL A 250 -7.88 5.57 -21.65
CA VAL A 250 -7.02 4.50 -21.16
C VAL A 250 -6.54 4.78 -19.74
N LEU A 251 -6.09 6.00 -19.43
CA LEU A 251 -5.61 6.31 -18.08
C LEU A 251 -6.75 6.34 -17.05
N GLN A 252 -7.95 6.80 -17.41
CA GLN A 252 -9.13 6.68 -16.54
C GLN A 252 -9.51 5.22 -16.29
N TYR A 253 -9.28 4.33 -17.26
CA TYR A 253 -9.52 2.89 -17.07
C TYR A 253 -8.59 2.26 -16.02
N HIS A 254 -7.42 2.86 -15.75
CA HIS A 254 -6.50 2.40 -14.71
C HIS A 254 -6.91 2.82 -13.29
N ILE A 255 -7.99 3.59 -13.14
CA ILE A 255 -8.40 4.17 -11.86
C ILE A 255 -9.75 3.59 -11.45
N ILE A 256 -9.88 3.15 -10.21
CA ILE A 256 -11.16 2.88 -9.56
C ILE A 256 -11.45 4.04 -8.61
N PRO A 257 -12.52 4.82 -8.85
CA PRO A 257 -12.85 5.96 -8.01
C PRO A 257 -13.64 5.53 -6.77
N ASN A 258 -13.51 6.30 -5.69
CA ASN A 258 -14.23 6.16 -4.43
C ASN A 258 -14.11 4.77 -3.79
N ASN A 259 -12.99 4.09 -4.00
CA ASN A 259 -12.77 2.74 -3.48
C ASN A 259 -11.27 2.42 -3.30
N VAL A 260 -10.92 1.92 -2.13
CA VAL A 260 -9.56 1.48 -1.76
C VAL A 260 -9.55 -0.04 -1.65
N ILE A 261 -8.86 -0.71 -2.57
CA ILE A 261 -8.87 -2.17 -2.68
C ILE A 261 -7.47 -2.75 -2.48
N PHE A 262 -7.15 -3.14 -1.25
CA PHE A 262 -5.89 -3.84 -0.96
C PHE A 262 -5.90 -5.27 -1.51
N SER A 263 -4.72 -5.81 -1.79
CA SER A 263 -4.54 -7.16 -2.33
C SER A 263 -5.19 -8.31 -1.54
N PRO A 264 -5.24 -8.31 -0.18
CA PRO A 264 -5.97 -9.35 0.55
C PRO A 264 -7.48 -9.36 0.27
N SER A 265 -8.03 -8.21 -0.16
CA SER A 265 -9.43 -8.04 -0.52
C SER A 265 -9.68 -8.26 -2.01
N LEU A 266 -8.63 -8.47 -2.82
CA LEU A 266 -8.79 -8.82 -4.23
C LEU A 266 -9.36 -10.24 -4.31
N GLY A 267 -10.64 -10.32 -4.63
CA GLY A 267 -11.31 -11.57 -4.99
C GLY A 267 -11.38 -11.76 -6.50
N ASN A 268 -11.99 -12.86 -6.93
CA ASN A 268 -12.37 -13.09 -8.33
C ASN A 268 -13.60 -12.25 -8.73
N VAL A 269 -13.50 -10.92 -8.59
CA VAL A 269 -14.59 -9.95 -8.74
C VAL A 269 -14.38 -9.02 -9.95
N THR A 270 -15.39 -8.24 -10.27
CA THR A 270 -15.33 -7.16 -11.28
C THR A 270 -15.72 -5.84 -10.63
N VAL A 271 -14.99 -4.76 -10.94
CA VAL A 271 -15.21 -3.44 -10.35
C VAL A 271 -15.18 -2.38 -11.46
N PRO A 272 -16.11 -1.40 -11.49
CA PRO A 272 -16.07 -0.34 -12.49
C PRO A 272 -14.85 0.56 -12.29
N SER A 273 -14.19 0.90 -13.40
CA SER A 273 -13.17 1.94 -13.46
C SER A 273 -13.81 3.34 -13.49
N LEU A 274 -12.97 4.38 -13.44
CA LEU A 274 -13.37 5.77 -13.59
C LEU A 274 -13.88 6.04 -15.01
N GLN A 275 -13.34 5.35 -16.02
CA GLN A 275 -13.82 5.39 -17.40
C GLN A 275 -15.23 4.77 -17.53
N GLY A 276 -15.58 3.82 -16.65
CA GLY A 276 -16.92 3.22 -16.53
C GLY A 276 -16.98 1.74 -16.91
N THR A 277 -16.05 1.23 -17.71
CA THR A 277 -15.91 -0.21 -17.99
C THR A 277 -15.32 -0.96 -16.80
N ASN A 278 -15.62 -2.26 -16.71
CA ASN A 278 -15.22 -3.08 -15.56
C ASN A 278 -13.78 -3.58 -15.69
N LEU A 279 -13.05 -3.50 -14.58
CA LEU A 279 -11.81 -4.21 -14.34
C LEU A 279 -12.11 -5.58 -13.71
N THR A 280 -11.51 -6.64 -14.24
CA THR A 280 -11.69 -8.01 -13.77
C THR A 280 -10.51 -8.46 -12.94
N PHE A 281 -10.72 -8.70 -11.66
CA PHE A 281 -9.68 -9.22 -10.77
C PHE A 281 -9.65 -10.74 -10.79
N THR A 282 -8.45 -11.31 -10.79
CA THR A 282 -8.25 -12.76 -10.69
C THR A 282 -7.12 -13.07 -9.72
N VAL A 283 -7.38 -13.92 -8.74
CA VAL A 283 -6.36 -14.47 -7.84
C VAL A 283 -6.21 -15.96 -8.12
N LEU A 284 -4.99 -16.36 -8.48
CA LEU A 284 -4.67 -17.74 -8.84
C LEU A 284 -4.27 -18.55 -7.58
N PRO A 285 -4.31 -19.90 -7.66
CA PRO A 285 -3.92 -20.76 -6.53
C PRO A 285 -2.47 -20.58 -6.05
N ASP A 286 -1.59 -20.02 -6.88
CA ASP A 286 -0.22 -19.69 -6.53
C ASP A 286 -0.07 -18.37 -5.76
N GLY A 287 -1.19 -17.69 -5.47
CA GLY A 287 -1.23 -16.40 -4.78
C GLY A 287 -1.00 -15.19 -5.69
N SER A 288 -0.76 -15.38 -6.99
CA SER A 288 -0.60 -14.26 -7.91
C SER A 288 -1.93 -13.54 -8.15
N ALA A 289 -1.88 -12.21 -8.07
CA ALA A 289 -3.03 -11.33 -8.29
C ALA A 289 -2.93 -10.63 -9.65
N TRP A 290 -4.07 -10.52 -10.32
CA TRP A 290 -4.19 -10.07 -11.68
C TRP A 290 -5.35 -9.09 -11.81
N VAL A 291 -5.18 -8.10 -12.68
CA VAL A 291 -6.25 -7.22 -13.15
C VAL A 291 -6.29 -7.30 -14.68
N ASN A 292 -7.41 -7.78 -15.20
CA ASN A 292 -7.53 -8.28 -16.57
C ASN A 292 -6.40 -9.28 -16.89
N ASN A 293 -5.62 -9.00 -17.93
CA ASN A 293 -4.42 -9.73 -18.31
C ASN A 293 -3.15 -9.22 -17.64
N ALA A 294 -3.18 -8.13 -16.88
CA ALA A 294 -1.98 -7.56 -16.25
C ALA A 294 -1.71 -8.20 -14.88
N LYS A 295 -0.47 -8.62 -14.65
CA LYS A 295 -0.03 -9.13 -13.35
C LYS A 295 0.20 -7.97 -12.42
N ILE A 296 -0.30 -8.05 -11.20
CA ILE A 296 0.10 -7.13 -10.14
C ILE A 296 1.47 -7.57 -9.62
N THR A 297 2.49 -6.80 -9.97
CA THR A 297 3.90 -7.09 -9.62
C THR A 297 4.28 -6.51 -8.27
N PHE A 298 3.65 -5.40 -7.88
CA PHE A 298 3.90 -4.76 -6.59
C PHE A 298 2.61 -4.13 -6.04
N PRO A 299 1.91 -4.81 -5.10
CA PRO A 299 0.63 -4.37 -4.59
C PRO A 299 0.73 -3.41 -3.39
N ASN A 300 -0.36 -2.70 -3.09
CA ASN A 300 -0.63 -2.00 -1.82
C ASN A 300 0.21 -0.76 -1.51
N THR A 301 0.70 -0.03 -2.52
CA THR A 301 1.45 1.20 -2.24
C THR A 301 0.49 2.27 -1.73
N ILE A 302 0.57 2.61 -0.45
CA ILE A 302 -0.27 3.64 0.17
C ILE A 302 0.23 5.03 -0.25
N LEU A 303 -0.68 5.83 -0.79
CA LEU A 303 -0.50 7.23 -1.17
C LEU A 303 -1.34 8.12 -0.24
N TYR A 304 -1.32 9.43 -0.45
CA TYR A 304 -2.09 10.36 0.41
C TYR A 304 -3.60 10.16 0.43
N ASN A 305 -4.23 9.61 -0.60
CA ASN A 305 -5.70 9.52 -0.69
C ASN A 305 -6.11 8.38 -1.62
N GLY A 306 -5.24 7.39 -1.74
CA GLY A 306 -5.47 6.24 -2.58
C GLY A 306 -4.35 5.23 -2.44
N ILE A 307 -4.48 4.15 -3.20
CA ILE A 307 -3.48 3.10 -3.24
C ILE A 307 -3.07 2.84 -4.68
N ALA A 308 -1.80 2.50 -4.88
CA ALA A 308 -1.27 2.08 -6.16
C ALA A 308 -0.88 0.60 -6.16
N HIS A 309 -1.31 -0.10 -7.20
CA HIS A 309 -0.83 -1.45 -7.55
C HIS A 309 -0.04 -1.36 -8.85
N VAL A 310 1.24 -1.73 -8.80
CA VAL A 310 2.08 -1.74 -10.01
C VAL A 310 1.78 -2.99 -10.81
N ILE A 311 1.67 -2.82 -12.13
CA ILE A 311 1.30 -3.88 -13.07
C ILE A 311 2.25 -3.99 -14.25
N ASP A 312 2.34 -5.18 -14.84
CA ASP A 312 3.29 -5.50 -15.93
C ASP A 312 2.77 -5.22 -17.35
N SER A 313 1.51 -4.78 -17.50
CA SER A 313 0.90 -4.41 -18.78
C SER A 313 0.08 -3.13 -18.64
N VAL A 314 -0.08 -2.36 -19.72
CA VAL A 314 -1.09 -1.30 -19.79
C VAL A 314 -2.46 -1.93 -19.97
N LEU A 315 -3.46 -1.44 -19.24
CA LEU A 315 -4.84 -1.90 -19.33
C LEU A 315 -5.54 -1.27 -20.53
N ASN A 316 -6.43 -2.05 -21.18
CA ASN A 316 -7.26 -1.61 -22.29
C ASN A 316 -8.73 -1.70 -21.87
N PRO A 317 -9.57 -0.65 -22.06
CA PRO A 317 -10.99 -0.64 -21.72
C PRO A 317 -11.87 -1.61 -22.53
N GLU A 318 -11.30 -2.41 -23.44
CA GLU A 318 -12.01 -3.51 -24.10
C GLU A 318 -12.48 -4.61 -23.11
N ASP A 319 -13.57 -5.29 -23.48
CA ASP A 319 -14.12 -6.38 -22.68
C ASP A 319 -13.10 -7.52 -22.49
N PHE A 320 -12.81 -7.83 -21.22
CA PHE A 320 -11.88 -8.90 -20.87
C PHE A 320 -12.61 -10.16 -20.38
N ASP A 321 -12.36 -11.29 -21.04
CA ASP A 321 -12.79 -12.61 -20.56
C ASP A 321 -11.73 -13.23 -19.65
N ARG A 322 -12.07 -13.49 -18.38
CA ARG A 322 -11.18 -14.18 -17.43
C ARG A 322 -10.65 -15.51 -17.96
N ALA A 323 -11.41 -16.23 -18.79
CA ALA A 323 -10.97 -17.50 -19.36
C ALA A 323 -9.83 -17.36 -20.38
N SER A 324 -9.60 -16.14 -20.90
CA SER A 324 -8.50 -15.82 -21.82
C SER A 324 -7.18 -15.49 -21.11
N LEU A 325 -7.15 -15.44 -19.77
CA LEU A 325 -5.93 -15.20 -19.03
C LEU A 325 -4.91 -16.33 -19.27
N GLU A 326 -3.69 -15.97 -19.66
CA GLU A 326 -2.58 -16.90 -19.88
C GLU A 326 -1.43 -16.68 -18.88
N PRO A 327 -1.52 -17.11 -17.61
CA PRO A 327 -0.55 -16.74 -16.57
C PRO A 327 0.90 -17.17 -16.83
N ALA A 328 1.09 -18.20 -17.67
CA ALA A 328 2.39 -18.76 -18.00
C ALA A 328 3.10 -18.02 -19.15
N ALA A 329 2.38 -17.23 -19.96
CA ALA A 329 2.98 -16.48 -21.05
C ALA A 329 3.72 -15.23 -20.53
N PRO A 330 4.82 -14.80 -21.16
CA PRO A 330 5.53 -13.59 -20.77
C PRO A 330 4.67 -12.34 -21.02
N ALA A 331 4.95 -11.23 -20.33
CA ALA A 331 4.17 -9.99 -20.46
C ALA A 331 4.11 -9.46 -21.91
N SER A 332 5.18 -9.64 -22.70
CA SER A 332 5.23 -9.27 -24.12
C SER A 332 4.19 -9.96 -24.99
N ASP A 333 3.74 -11.14 -24.58
CA ASP A 333 2.81 -11.97 -25.36
C ASP A 333 1.37 -11.77 -24.88
N ARG A 334 1.18 -11.04 -23.78
CA ARG A 334 -0.09 -10.83 -23.09
C ARG A 334 -0.52 -9.37 -23.11
N LEU A 335 -0.10 -8.61 -24.12
CA LEU A 335 -0.44 -7.20 -24.26
C LEU A 335 -1.95 -7.03 -24.40
N ALA A 336 -2.52 -6.06 -23.68
CA ALA A 336 -3.94 -5.70 -23.82
C ALA A 336 -4.25 -4.99 -25.14
N PHE A 337 -3.23 -4.59 -25.90
CA PHE A 337 -3.34 -3.95 -27.21
C PHE A 337 -2.77 -4.88 -28.28
N PRO A 338 -3.61 -5.66 -28.99
CA PRO A 338 -3.15 -6.59 -30.01
C PRO A 338 -2.41 -5.87 -31.13
N ASN A 339 -1.33 -6.46 -31.63
CA ASN A 339 -0.45 -5.92 -32.67
C ASN A 339 0.38 -4.68 -32.26
N ALA A 340 0.35 -4.29 -30.98
CA ALA A 340 1.27 -3.29 -30.50
C ALA A 340 2.72 -3.79 -30.57
N SER A 341 3.64 -2.86 -30.78
CA SER A 341 5.06 -3.16 -30.89
C SER A 341 5.89 -2.17 -30.08
N PRO A 342 7.03 -2.61 -29.54
CA PRO A 342 7.86 -1.78 -28.72
C PRO A 342 8.56 -0.68 -29.51
N VAL A 343 8.72 0.50 -28.90
CA VAL A 343 9.43 1.65 -29.47
C VAL A 343 10.67 1.99 -28.66
N SER A 344 11.65 2.67 -29.26
CA SER A 344 12.86 3.11 -28.55
C SER A 344 12.65 4.32 -27.63
N SER A 345 11.56 5.07 -27.82
CA SER A 345 11.23 6.26 -27.04
C SER A 345 9.74 6.56 -27.10
N LEU A 346 9.15 6.93 -25.96
CA LEU A 346 7.74 7.32 -25.87
C LEU A 346 7.55 8.78 -26.33
N SER A 347 6.35 9.09 -26.83
CA SER A 347 5.98 10.42 -27.34
C SER A 347 5.78 11.48 -26.26
N PHE A 348 5.57 11.05 -25.01
CA PHE A 348 5.48 11.92 -23.84
C PHE A 348 6.76 11.83 -23.00
N SER A 349 7.32 13.00 -22.63
CA SER A 349 8.55 13.11 -21.84
C SER A 349 8.43 14.08 -20.67
N THR A 350 7.36 14.87 -20.60
CA THR A 350 7.16 15.86 -19.55
C THR A 350 6.64 15.17 -18.31
N THR A 351 7.44 15.20 -17.24
CA THR A 351 7.05 14.66 -15.93
C THR A 351 6.74 15.79 -14.95
N ALA A 352 5.67 15.62 -14.16
CA ALA A 352 5.42 16.48 -13.01
C ALA A 352 6.44 16.21 -11.88
N PHE A 353 6.62 17.17 -10.98
CA PHE A 353 7.53 17.07 -9.82
C PHE A 353 9.01 16.86 -10.15
N ALA A 354 9.43 17.10 -11.40
CA ALA A 354 10.84 16.97 -11.82
C ALA A 354 11.78 17.98 -11.13
N PHE A 355 11.26 19.15 -10.75
CA PHE A 355 12.00 20.24 -10.10
C PHE A 355 11.62 20.43 -8.63
N ASP A 356 10.57 19.77 -8.18
CA ASP A 356 10.14 19.79 -6.78
C ASP A 356 10.96 18.75 -6.01
N THR A 357 12.25 19.04 -5.91
CA THR A 357 13.16 18.39 -4.99
C THR A 357 13.04 19.05 -3.63
N MET A 358 11.83 19.20 -3.07
CA MET A 358 11.74 18.91 -1.64
C MET A 358 12.48 17.59 -1.46
N THR A 359 13.54 17.58 -0.67
CA THR A 359 14.56 16.53 -0.64
C THR A 359 14.03 15.23 0.00
N TYR A 360 12.87 14.75 -0.44
CA TYR A 360 12.34 13.40 -0.26
C TYR A 360 13.25 12.38 -0.99
N THR A 361 14.52 12.33 -0.60
CA THR A 361 15.58 11.53 -1.22
C THR A 361 15.58 10.10 -0.74
N THR A 362 14.81 9.79 0.31
CA THR A 362 14.64 8.43 0.83
C THR A 362 13.50 7.76 0.09
N THR A 363 13.77 7.22 -1.10
CA THR A 363 12.90 6.18 -1.67
C THR A 363 12.87 5.03 -0.65
N PRO A 364 11.69 4.55 -0.20
CA PRO A 364 11.62 3.45 0.75
C PRO A 364 12.42 2.25 0.27
N VAL A 365 13.12 1.56 1.18
CA VAL A 365 14.10 0.51 0.86
C VAL A 365 13.52 -0.59 -0.05
N LEU A 366 12.22 -0.92 0.10
CA LEU A 366 11.55 -1.84 -0.83
C LEU A 366 11.38 -1.27 -2.23
N LEU A 367 10.99 0.01 -2.38
CA LEU A 367 10.91 0.66 -3.68
C LEU A 367 12.29 0.72 -4.36
N GLU A 368 13.37 0.95 -3.61
CA GLU A 368 14.74 0.90 -4.16
C GLU A 368 15.10 -0.52 -4.63
N THR A 369 14.73 -1.54 -3.85
CA THR A 369 14.96 -2.95 -4.20
C THR A 369 14.15 -3.37 -5.43
N VAL A 370 12.90 -2.91 -5.56
CA VAL A 370 12.06 -3.17 -6.74
C VAL A 370 12.58 -2.41 -7.97
N ALA A 371 12.97 -1.14 -7.82
CA ALA A 371 13.56 -0.35 -8.89
C ALA A 371 14.85 -1.00 -9.41
N THR A 372 15.72 -1.51 -8.53
CA THR A 372 16.93 -2.24 -8.93
C THR A 372 16.63 -3.54 -9.67
N VAL A 373 15.62 -4.31 -9.24
CA VAL A 373 15.16 -5.52 -9.95
C VAL A 373 14.57 -5.20 -11.33
N ALA A 374 13.72 -4.17 -11.45
CA ALA A 374 13.14 -3.71 -12.72
C ALA A 374 14.22 -3.24 -13.73
N THR A 375 15.26 -2.58 -13.22
CA THR A 375 16.40 -2.13 -14.03
C THR A 375 17.26 -3.32 -14.50
N GLN A 376 17.43 -4.35 -13.68
CA GLN A 376 18.18 -5.57 -14.05
C GLN A 376 17.45 -6.45 -15.08
N LEU A 377 16.12 -6.54 -15.01
CA LEU A 377 15.31 -7.22 -16.03
C LEU A 377 15.44 -6.53 -17.41
N SER A 378 15.50 -5.19 -17.42
CA SER A 378 15.71 -4.40 -18.64
C SER A 378 17.11 -4.59 -19.23
N ALA A 379 18.13 -4.75 -18.38
CA ALA A 379 19.51 -5.01 -18.83
C ALA A 379 19.73 -6.44 -19.36
N SER A 380 19.04 -7.44 -18.79
CA SER A 380 19.12 -8.85 -19.22
C SER A 380 18.53 -9.11 -20.61
N ALA A 381 17.62 -8.23 -21.08
CA ALA A 381 17.06 -8.31 -22.43
C ALA A 381 18.06 -7.90 -23.54
N THR A 382 19.27 -7.44 -23.19
CA THR A 382 20.33 -7.11 -24.15
C THR A 382 21.44 -8.18 -24.14
N ALA A 383 21.08 -9.46 -24.28
CA ALA A 383 22.04 -10.49 -24.64
C ALA A 383 22.25 -10.46 -26.17
N THR A 384 23.31 -9.79 -26.59
CA THR A 384 23.77 -9.67 -27.98
C THR A 384 23.91 -11.05 -28.63
N ALA A 385 23.07 -11.34 -29.62
CA ALA A 385 23.27 -12.44 -30.54
C ALA A 385 24.56 -12.21 -31.33
N THR A 386 25.65 -12.86 -30.92
CA THR A 386 26.88 -12.90 -31.70
C THR A 386 26.85 -14.16 -32.55
N SER A 387 26.61 -13.98 -33.84
CA SER A 387 26.70 -15.03 -34.85
C SER A 387 28.14 -15.51 -35.02
N THR A 388 28.33 -16.83 -35.04
CA THR A 388 29.52 -17.45 -35.66
C THR A 388 29.08 -18.66 -36.49
N PRO A 389 29.64 -18.87 -37.69
CA PRO A 389 29.14 -19.86 -38.64
C PRO A 389 29.77 -21.25 -38.46
N ASP A 390 28.89 -22.24 -38.57
CA ASP A 390 29.02 -23.60 -39.16
C ASP A 390 30.23 -24.50 -38.83
N GLY A 391 29.93 -25.77 -38.48
CA GLY A 391 30.95 -26.80 -38.27
C GLY A 391 30.50 -28.11 -37.58
N THR A 392 29.60 -28.88 -38.21
CA THR A 392 29.42 -30.36 -38.14
C THR A 392 29.14 -31.10 -36.80
N PRO A 393 28.24 -32.13 -36.78
CA PRO A 393 27.86 -32.87 -35.56
C PRO A 393 28.51 -34.27 -35.44
N SER A 394 28.78 -34.75 -34.21
CA SER A 394 28.82 -36.18 -33.77
C SER A 394 29.38 -36.32 -32.32
N PRO A 395 29.17 -37.44 -31.59
CA PRO A 395 27.90 -37.90 -31.02
C PRO A 395 28.00 -38.23 -29.50
N VAL A 396 26.82 -38.48 -28.92
CA VAL A 396 26.46 -39.22 -27.70
C VAL A 396 27.57 -39.94 -26.92
N ALA A 397 27.61 -39.68 -25.60
CA ALA A 397 28.12 -40.64 -24.61
C ALA A 397 27.03 -40.93 -23.56
N THR A 398 26.56 -42.16 -23.60
CA THR A 398 25.77 -42.86 -22.58
C THR A 398 26.58 -43.11 -21.31
N SER A 399 25.95 -42.96 -20.14
CA SER A 399 26.28 -43.81 -18.99
C SER A 399 25.05 -43.98 -18.09
N GLU A 400 24.50 -45.19 -18.12
CA GLU A 400 23.66 -45.77 -17.07
C GLU A 400 24.50 -46.04 -15.81
N GLY A 401 23.89 -45.96 -14.64
CA GLY A 401 24.47 -46.38 -13.36
C GLY A 401 23.49 -46.14 -12.22
N GLY A 402 22.73 -47.17 -11.87
CA GLY A 402 21.50 -47.07 -11.07
C GLY A 402 21.62 -47.17 -9.55
N ALA A 403 20.44 -46.91 -8.96
CA ALA A 403 19.84 -47.42 -7.72
C ALA A 403 20.44 -47.03 -6.36
N PHE A 404 19.63 -46.42 -5.48
CA PHE A 404 18.94 -47.10 -4.36
C PHE A 404 18.00 -46.13 -3.60
N PHE A 405 16.73 -46.54 -3.43
CA PHE A 405 15.67 -45.97 -2.58
C PHE A 405 15.78 -46.50 -1.13
N PRO A 406 15.18 -45.88 -0.08
CA PRO A 406 13.73 -45.91 0.24
C PRO A 406 13.15 -44.53 0.68
N ALA A 407 11.97 -44.07 0.28
CA ALA A 407 10.58 -44.48 0.57
C ALA A 407 10.11 -44.23 2.03
N ALA A 408 9.24 -43.21 2.21
CA ALA A 408 8.21 -43.08 3.25
C ALA A 408 7.25 -41.92 2.87
N SER A 409 6.14 -42.19 2.16
CA SER A 409 4.76 -42.26 2.69
C SER A 409 4.18 -40.93 3.21
N LEU A 410 3.33 -40.28 2.42
CA LEU A 410 2.27 -39.40 2.95
C LEU A 410 0.90 -39.94 2.54
N ALA A 411 0.06 -40.14 3.55
CA ALA A 411 -1.26 -40.72 3.45
C ALA A 411 -2.28 -39.73 2.87
N LEU A 412 -3.12 -40.25 1.99
CA LEU A 412 -4.33 -39.65 1.45
C LEU A 412 -5.47 -39.87 2.45
N SER A 413 -6.13 -38.81 2.92
CA SER A 413 -7.42 -38.92 3.61
C SER A 413 -8.47 -38.05 2.93
N ILE A 414 -9.32 -38.74 2.17
CA ILE A 414 -10.61 -38.26 1.64
C ILE A 414 -11.64 -38.42 2.77
N ALA A 415 -12.46 -37.39 3.01
CA ALA A 415 -13.75 -37.55 3.69
C ALA A 415 -14.82 -36.69 2.99
N VAL A 416 -15.82 -37.37 2.47
CA VAL A 416 -17.02 -36.86 1.80
C VAL A 416 -18.18 -36.84 2.80
N ALA A 417 -18.90 -35.71 2.79
CA ALA A 417 -20.32 -35.45 3.13
C ALA A 417 -20.97 -36.05 4.39
N ILE A 418 -21.82 -35.24 5.05
CA ILE A 418 -23.24 -35.56 5.33
C ILE A 418 -23.98 -34.24 5.58
N ALA A 419 -25.03 -34.01 4.78
CA ALA A 419 -26.15 -33.14 5.09
C ALA A 419 -27.24 -33.98 5.77
N ALA A 420 -27.88 -33.47 6.81
CA ALA A 420 -29.21 -33.91 7.22
C ALA A 420 -29.93 -32.86 8.08
N PHE A 421 -31.23 -32.80 7.84
CA PHE A 421 -32.26 -31.84 8.26
C PHE A 421 -33.00 -32.31 9.53
N LEU A 422 -33.90 -31.42 10.01
CA LEU A 422 -35.11 -31.62 10.86
C LEU A 422 -34.95 -31.52 12.39
N VAL A 423 -35.57 -30.50 12.99
CA VAL A 423 -37.02 -30.47 13.35
C VAL A 423 -37.57 -29.08 13.08
#